data_AF-A0A2N6EP13-F1
#
_entry.id   AF-A0A2N6EP13-F1
#
_cell.length_a   1.000
_cell.length_b   1.000
_cell.length_c   1.000
_cell.angle_alpha   90.00
_cell.angle_beta   90.00
_cell.angle_gamma   90.00
#
_symmetry.space_group_name_H-M   'P 1'
#
loop_
_entity.id
_entity.type
_entity.pdbx_description
1 polymer ?
#
loop_
_entity_poly.entity_id
_entity_poly.type
_entity_poly.pdbx_seq_one_letter_code
_entity_poly.pdbx_strand_id
1 'polypeptide(L)' 'MEDAAQRLNTTPLNVLMHIKRGLLKGQECDGSWFVLSDSLERYIADSGGGKSRELCKHKTCSCSSACG' A
#
# COMPACT_ATOMS: atom_id res chain seq x y z
N MET A 1 -12.77 1.99 4.84
CA MET A 1 -11.41 1.89 4.22
C MET A 1 -10.56 0.82 4.90
N GLU A 2 -10.89 0.44 6.13
CA GLU A 2 -10.23 -0.60 6.91
C GLU A 2 -10.12 -1.93 6.17
N ASP A 3 -11.17 -2.37 5.47
CA ASP A 3 -11.18 -3.66 4.77
C ASP A 3 -10.10 -3.77 3.69
N ALA A 4 -9.92 -2.70 2.91
CA ALA A 4 -8.86 -2.65 1.90
C ALA A 4 -7.46 -2.65 2.56
N ALA A 5 -7.32 -1.97 3.69
CA ALA A 5 -6.07 -1.95 4.45
C ALA A 5 -5.71 -3.34 5.00
N GLN A 6 -6.69 -4.08 5.54
CA GLN A 6 -6.51 -5.45 5.99
C GLN A 6 -6.14 -6.40 4.84
N ARG A 7 -6.86 -6.33 3.72
CA ARG A 7 -6.58 -7.15 2.52
C ARG A 7 -5.18 -6.92 1.95
N LEU A 8 -4.68 -5.68 2.06
CA LEU A 8 -3.34 -5.30 1.59
C LEU A 8 -2.26 -5.42 2.68
N ASN A 9 -2.61 -5.88 3.88
CA ASN A 9 -1.73 -5.92 5.05
C ASN A 9 -0.97 -4.59 5.26
N THR A 10 -1.72 -3.49 5.24
CA THR A 10 -1.19 -2.13 5.35
C THR A 10 -2.10 -1.24 6.19
N THR A 11 -1.78 0.05 6.30
CA THR A 11 -2.60 1.01 7.08
C THR A 11 -3.59 1.75 6.17
N PRO A 12 -4.75 2.22 6.69
CA PRO A 12 -5.69 3.05 5.93
C PRO A 12 -5.04 4.28 5.29
N LEU A 13 -4.08 4.90 6.01
CA LEU A 13 -3.28 6.00 5.47
C LEU A 13 -2.49 5.58 4.23
N ASN A 14 -1.88 4.40 4.26
CA ASN A 14 -1.14 3.92 3.10
C ASN A 14 -2.07 3.58 1.93
N VAL A 15 -3.29 3.10 2.19
CA VAL A 15 -4.33 2.94 1.14
C VAL A 15 -4.66 4.30 0.49
N LEU A 16 -4.85 5.36 1.28
CA LEU A 16 -5.02 6.72 0.76
C LEU A 16 -3.82 7.17 -0.08
N MET A 17 -2.60 6.84 0.34
CA MET A 17 -1.40 7.15 -0.44
C MET A 17 -1.37 6.42 -1.77
N HIS A 18 -1.83 5.16 -1.85
CA HIS A 18 -1.95 4.44 -3.13
C HIS A 18 -3.00 5.09 -4.05
N ILE A 19 -4.12 5.57 -3.51
CA ILE A 19 -5.12 6.33 -4.28
C ILE A 19 -4.52 7.63 -4.81
N LYS A 20 -3.86 8.40 -3.93
CA LYS A 20 -3.21 9.67 -4.30
C LYS A 20 -2.11 9.50 -5.35
N ARG A 21 -1.42 8.36 -5.36
CA ARG A 21 -0.39 7.98 -6.36
C ARG A 21 -0.99 7.39 -7.65
N GLY A 22 -2.31 7.20 -7.72
CA GLY A 22 -2.99 6.62 -8.88
C GLY A 22 -2.86 5.10 -9.01
N LEU A 23 -2.37 4.42 -7.97
CA LEU A 23 -2.19 2.96 -7.93
C LEU A 23 -3.48 2.22 -7.58
N LEU A 24 -4.32 2.85 -6.76
CA LEU A 24 -5.69 2.42 -6.50
C LEU A 24 -6.67 3.48 -7.00
N LYS A 25 -7.86 3.06 -7.39
CA LYS A 25 -9.00 3.94 -7.63
C LYS A 25 -9.91 3.90 -6.42
N GLY A 26 -10.27 5.08 -5.96
CA GLY A 26 -11.21 5.26 -4.86
C GLY A 26 -12.03 6.52 -5.05
N GLN A 27 -13.13 6.59 -4.33
CA GLN A 27 -14.04 7.71 -4.32
C GLN A 27 -14.32 8.13 -2.88
N GLU A 28 -14.43 9.44 -2.67
CA GLU A 28 -14.95 10.00 -1.45
C GLU A 28 -16.48 10.10 -1.54
N CYS A 29 -17.17 9.47 -0.59
CA CYS A 29 -18.62 9.55 -0.41
C CYS A 29 -18.88 9.99 1.04
N ASP A 30 -19.60 11.10 1.23
CA ASP A 30 -20.00 11.62 2.55
C ASP A 30 -18.82 11.78 3.53
N GLY A 31 -17.67 12.26 3.06
CA GLY A 31 -16.46 12.46 3.86
C GLY A 31 -15.70 11.16 4.20
N SER A 32 -16.14 10.02 3.66
CA SER A 32 -15.50 8.72 3.82
C SER A 32 -14.91 8.24 2.49
N TRP A 33 -13.68 7.73 2.54
CA TRP A 33 -13.02 7.18 1.35
C TRP A 33 -13.32 5.69 1.17
N PHE A 34 -13.70 5.34 -0.06
CA PHE A 34 -13.96 3.97 -0.50
C PHE A 34 -13.01 3.59 -1.63
N VAL A 35 -12.57 2.34 -1.65
CA VAL A 35 -11.75 1.78 -2.74
C VAL A 35 -12.66 1.00 -3.66
N LEU A 36 -12.52 1.19 -4.97
CA LEU A 36 -13.25 0.41 -5.97
C LEU A 36 -12.76 -1.05 -5.95
N SER A 37 -13.69 -2.01 -5.81
CA SER A 37 -13.36 -3.44 -5.70
C SER A 37 -12.51 -3.94 -6.86
N ASP A 38 -12.88 -3.61 -8.11
CA ASP A 38 -12.11 -3.99 -9.30
C ASP A 38 -10.68 -3.46 -9.27
N SER A 39 -10.49 -2.24 -8.76
CA SER A 39 -9.15 -1.65 -8.66
C SER A 39 -8.32 -2.36 -7.60
N LEU A 40 -8.93 -2.73 -6.48
CA LEU A 40 -8.27 -3.45 -5.39
C LEU A 40 -7.86 -4.85 -5.85
N GLU A 41 -8.74 -5.56 -6.55
CA GLU A 41 -8.48 -6.89 -7.08
C GLU A 41 -7.36 -6.89 -8.12
N ARG A 42 -7.38 -5.93 -9.06
CA ARG A 42 -6.28 -5.75 -10.02
C ARG A 42 -4.96 -5.45 -9.32
N TYR A 43 -4.97 -4.57 -8.31
CA TYR A 43 -3.77 -4.24 -7.55
C TYR A 43 -3.21 -5.45 -6.79
N ILE A 44 -4.07 -6.27 -6.17
CA ILE A 44 -3.65 -7.51 -5.49
C ILE A 44 -3.11 -8.53 -6.49
N ALA A 45 -3.78 -8.71 -7.63
CA ALA A 45 -3.33 -9.63 -8.67
C ALA A 45 -1.97 -9.23 -9.25
N ASP A 46 -1.76 -7.93 -9.50
CA ASP A 46 -0.48 -7.37 -9.97
C ASP A 46 0.62 -7.49 -8.90
N SER A 47 0.30 -7.16 -7.65
CA SER A 47 1.23 -7.25 -6.51
C SER A 47 1.59 -8.70 -6.14
N GLY A 48 0.69 -9.65 -6.39
CA GLY A 48 0.85 -11.07 -6.11
C GLY A 48 1.67 -11.84 -7.16
N GLY A 49 1.84 -11.28 -8.37
CA GLY A 49 2.59 -11.90 -9.46
C GLY A 49 4.03 -11.42 -9.62
N GLY A 50 4.40 -10.28 -9.04
CA GLY A 50 5.72 -9.72 -9.26
C GLY A 50 6.05 -8.58 -8.33
N LYS A 51 6.70 -8.93 -7.21
CA LYS A 51 7.48 -8.01 -6.37
C LYS A 51 6.66 -6.85 -5.82
N SER A 52 6.35 -6.95 -4.51
CA SER A 52 6.56 -5.80 -3.63
C SER A 52 7.82 -5.08 -4.12
N ARG A 53 7.68 -3.93 -4.79
CA ARG A 53 8.81 -3.09 -5.18
C ARG A 53 9.63 -2.99 -3.91
N GLU A 54 10.84 -3.53 -3.95
CA GLU A 54 11.76 -3.64 -2.82
C GLU A 54 11.91 -2.26 -2.16
N LEU A 55 11.01 -1.92 -1.24
CA LEU A 55 11.08 -0.68 -0.46
C LEU A 55 12.10 -0.81 0.68
N CYS A 56 12.72 -1.98 0.79
CA CYS A 56 14.03 -2.13 1.39
C CYS A 56 14.91 -2.86 0.37
N LYS A 57 15.62 -2.12 -0.51
CA LYS A 57 16.90 -2.66 -0.99
C LYS A 57 17.74 -2.82 0.27
N HIS A 58 17.88 -4.06 0.73
CA HIS A 58 18.84 -4.46 1.74
C HIS A 58 20.24 -4.14 1.21
N LYS A 59 20.64 -2.87 1.29
CA LYS A 59 22.04 -2.50 1.31
C LYS A 59 22.50 -2.83 2.72
N THR A 60 23.02 -4.04 2.86
CA THR A 60 23.98 -4.44 3.90
C THR A 60 23.59 -3.99 5.31
N CYS A 61 22.98 -4.90 6.06
CA CYS A 61 23.09 -4.91 7.51
C CYS A 61 24.57 -5.05 7.90
N SER A 62 25.29 -3.94 7.90
CA SER A 62 26.55 -3.78 8.61
C SER A 62 26.21 -3.26 9.99
N CYS A 63 26.17 -4.18 10.94
CA CYS A 63 26.21 -3.90 12.36
C CYS A 63 27.39 -2.95 12.64
N SER A 64 27.14 -1.67 12.88
CA SER A 64 28.02 -0.80 13.68
C SER A 64 27.47 0.64 13.71
N SER A 65 27.38 1.16 14.94
CA SER A 65 27.42 2.59 15.29
C SER A 65 26.09 3.32 15.45
N ALA A 66 25.62 3.29 16.70
CA ALA A 66 25.04 4.38 17.50
C ALA A 66 24.55 5.66 16.82
N CYS A 67 23.32 6.06 17.17
CA CYS A 67 22.86 7.42 17.51
C CYS A 67 21.67 7.22 18.46
N GLY A 68 21.50 7.97 19.57
CA GLY A 68 21.72 9.39 19.69
C GLY A 68 20.41 10.08 19.36
#